data_AF-A0A926GB07-F1
#
_entry.id   AF-A0A926GB07-F1
#
_cell.length_a   1.000
_cell.length_b   1.000
_cell.length_c   1.000
_cell.angle_alpha   90.00
_cell.angle_beta   90.00
_cell.angle_gamma   90.00
#
_symmetry.space_group_name_H-M   'P 1'
#
loop_
_entity.id
_entity.type
_entity.pdbx_description
1 polymer ?
#
loop_
_entity_poly.entity_id
_entity_poly.type
_entity_poly.pdbx_seq_one_letter_code
_entity_poly.pdbx_strand_id
1 'polypeptide(L)' 'MPANFPLRDFPDLQAALIEANVAARAIVRRIGVGRSDPWHGSIDVENEQRQPIARILLADVARQMS' A
#
# COMPACT_ATOMS: atom_id res chain seq x y z
N MET A 1 -13.45 -26.39 -26.83
CA MET A 1 -14.28 -26.03 -25.66
C MET A 1 -13.38 -25.31 -24.67
N PRO A 2 -13.33 -23.96 -24.63
CA PRO A 2 -12.52 -23.26 -23.63
C PRO A 2 -13.19 -23.35 -22.25
N ALA A 3 -12.36 -23.54 -21.22
CA ALA A 3 -12.78 -23.72 -19.84
C ALA A 3 -13.47 -22.44 -19.30
N ASN A 4 -14.69 -22.62 -18.80
CA ASN A 4 -15.48 -21.60 -18.14
C ASN A 4 -15.02 -21.51 -16.66
N PHE A 5 -14.11 -20.59 -16.35
CA PHE A 5 -13.74 -20.34 -14.96
C PHE A 5 -14.87 -19.57 -14.27
N PRO A 6 -15.41 -20.03 -13.13
CA PRO A 6 -16.42 -19.26 -12.42
C PRO A 6 -15.81 -17.91 -12.03
N LEU A 7 -16.50 -16.82 -12.36
CA LEU A 7 -16.19 -15.50 -11.81
C LEU A 7 -16.22 -15.64 -10.29
N ARG A 8 -15.04 -15.75 -9.68
CA ARG A 8 -14.90 -15.45 -8.26
C ARG A 8 -15.30 -13.99 -8.15
N ASP A 9 -16.31 -13.70 -7.35
CA ASP A 9 -16.60 -12.34 -6.89
C ASP A 9 -15.35 -11.85 -6.15
N PHE A 10 -14.42 -11.29 -6.91
CA PHE A 10 -13.28 -10.60 -6.33
C PHE A 10 -13.87 -9.42 -5.56
N PRO A 11 -13.53 -9.23 -4.28
CA PRO A 11 -13.95 -8.04 -3.57
C PRO A 11 -13.58 -6.84 -4.43
N ASP A 12 -14.55 -5.94 -4.64
CA ASP A 12 -14.39 -4.77 -5.50
C ASP A 12 -13.03 -4.14 -5.18
N LEU A 13 -12.12 -4.20 -6.16
CA LEU A 13 -10.74 -3.75 -6.00
C LEU A 13 -10.74 -2.30 -5.49
N GLN A 14 -11.73 -1.52 -5.91
CA GLN A 14 -11.92 -0.16 -5.45
C GLN A 14 -12.24 -0.11 -3.95
N ALA A 15 -13.14 -0.95 -3.45
CA ALA A 15 -13.46 -1.04 -2.03
C ALA A 15 -12.24 -1.48 -1.21
N ALA A 16 -11.49 -2.48 -1.68
CA ALA A 16 -10.27 -2.95 -1.00
C ALA A 16 -9.18 -1.87 -0.93
N LEU A 17 -9.01 -1.10 -2.02
CA LEU A 17 -8.06 0.03 -2.06
C LEU A 17 -8.49 1.18 -1.14
N ILE A 18 -9.79 1.46 -1.05
CA ILE A 18 -10.33 2.47 -0.13
C ILE A 18 -10.06 2.06 1.32
N GLU A 19 -10.34 0.81 1.68
CA GLU A 19 -10.13 0.29 3.03
C GLU A 19 -8.64 0.32 3.42
N ALA A 20 -7.77 -0.12 2.51
CA ALA A 20 -6.32 -0.07 2.71
C ALA A 20 -5.81 1.37 2.92
N ASN A 21 -6.34 2.35 2.18
CA ASN A 21 -5.96 3.76 2.31
C ASN A 21 -6.43 4.33 3.66
N VAL A 22 -7.64 4.01 4.10
CA VAL A 22 -8.16 4.41 5.42
C VAL A 22 -7.29 3.83 6.54
N ALA A 23 -6.95 2.55 6.46
CA ALA A 23 -6.10 1.88 7.44
C ALA A 23 -4.68 2.48 7.47
N ALA A 24 -4.09 2.72 6.30
CA ALA A 24 -2.77 3.35 6.17
C ALA A 24 -2.76 4.76 6.80
N ARG A 25 -3.79 5.57 6.52
CA ARG A 25 -3.93 6.91 7.14
C ARG A 25 -4.06 6.84 8.65
N ALA A 26 -4.79 5.87 9.19
CA ALA A 26 -4.92 5.69 10.64
C ALA A 26 -3.58 5.33 11.29
N ILE A 27 -2.80 4.45 10.65
CA ILE A 27 -1.45 4.06 11.09
C ILE A 27 -0.50 5.26 11.04
N VAL A 28 -0.46 5.98 9.92
CA VAL A 28 0.37 7.19 9.76
C VAL A 28 0.01 8.24 10.81
N ARG A 29 -1.29 8.49 11.05
CA ARG A 29 -1.73 9.43 12.09
C ARG A 29 -1.31 8.96 13.48
N ARG A 30 -1.43 7.67 13.78
CA ARG A 30 -1.03 7.09 15.09
C ARG A 30 0.48 7.17 15.32
N ILE A 31 1.28 7.00 14.27
CA ILE A 31 2.75 7.10 14.32
C ILE A 31 3.20 8.58 14.33
N GLY A 32 2.47 9.46 13.65
CA GLY A 32 2.81 10.86 13.43
C GLY A 32 2.58 11.82 14.62
N VAL A 33 1.90 11.40 15.70
CA VAL A 33 1.65 12.30 16.85
C VAL A 33 2.91 12.56 17.69
N GLY A 34 3.98 11.78 17.53
CA GLY A 34 5.16 11.85 18.42
C GLY A 34 6.50 12.14 17.76
N ARG A 35 6.61 12.08 16.43
CA ARG A 35 7.91 12.19 15.76
C ARG A 35 7.78 12.97 14.46
N SER A 36 8.16 14.23 14.52
CA SER A 36 8.72 14.98 13.38
C SER A 36 10.11 14.45 13.04
N ASP A 37 10.30 13.13 13.05
CA ASP A 37 11.46 12.54 12.40
C ASP A 37 11.12 12.46 10.92
N PRO A 38 11.98 12.96 10.02
CA PRO A 38 11.77 12.77 8.60
C PRO A 38 11.63 11.27 8.35
N TRP A 39 10.65 10.89 7.55
CA TRP A 39 10.43 9.50 7.20
C TRP A 39 11.61 9.03 6.34
N HIS A 40 12.67 8.55 7.00
CA HIS A 40 13.86 8.01 6.36
C HIS A 40 13.69 6.51 6.20
N GLY A 41 13.67 6.04 4.96
CA GLY A 41 13.57 4.62 4.66
C GLY A 41 12.99 4.37 3.27
N SER A 42 13.08 3.13 2.83
CA SER A 42 12.47 2.64 1.60
C SER A 42 11.63 1.40 1.88
N ILE A 43 10.46 1.31 1.26
CA ILE A 43 9.67 0.08 1.18
C ILE A 43 9.96 -0.55 -0.18
N ASP A 44 10.42 -1.79 -0.18
CA ASP A 44 10.52 -2.60 -1.39
C ASP A 44 9.18 -3.33 -1.61
N VAL A 45 8.59 -3.13 -2.79
CA VAL A 45 7.40 -3.85 -3.23
C VAL A 45 7.88 -5.14 -3.87
N GLU A 46 7.50 -6.27 -3.29
CA GLU A 46 7.90 -7.59 -3.76
C GLU A 46 6.81 -8.25 -4.62
N ASN A 47 7.22 -9.09 -5.58
CA ASN A 47 6.32 -10.00 -6.27
C ASN A 47 6.03 -11.27 -5.44
N GLU A 48 5.20 -12.17 -5.97
CA GLU A 48 4.85 -13.44 -5.33
C GLU A 48 6.06 -14.34 -5.06
N GLN A 49 7.16 -14.15 -5.80
CA GLN A 49 8.45 -14.83 -5.57
C GLN A 49 9.36 -14.11 -4.57
N ARG A 50 8.88 -13.10 -3.84
CA ARG A 50 9.66 -12.25 -2.91
C ARG A 50 10.81 -11.50 -3.57
N GLN A 51 10.67 -11.15 -4.85
CA GLN A 51 11.65 -10.34 -5.56
C GLN A 51 11.19 -8.88 -5.59
N PRO A 52 12.06 -7.91 -5.30
CA PRO A 52 11.71 -6.50 -5.34
C PRO A 52 11.44 -6.06 -6.79
N ILE A 53 10.22 -5.61 -7.05
CA ILE A 53 9.78 -5.08 -8.36
C ILE A 53 9.66 -3.56 -8.37
N ALA A 54 9.54 -2.92 -7.21
CA ALA A 54 9.56 -1.47 -7.08
C ALA A 54 10.11 -1.05 -5.72
N ARG A 55 10.60 0.19 -5.62
CA ARG A 55 11.08 0.79 -4.38
C ARG A 55 10.37 2.12 -4.15
N ILE A 56 9.76 2.27 -2.99
CA ILE A 56 9.05 3.48 -2.57
C ILE A 56 9.89 4.15 -1.49
N LEU A 57 10.37 5.37 -1.76
CA LEU A 57 11.04 6.18 -0.75
C LEU A 57 9.98 6.81 0.17
N LEU A 58 10.11 6.57 1.47
CA LEU A 58 9.14 7.09 2.45
C LEU A 58 9.11 8.62 2.50
N ALA A 59 10.24 9.26 2.19
CA ALA A 59 10.34 10.72 2.07
C ALA A 59 9.49 11.28 0.92
N ASP A 60 9.39 10.57 -0.21
CA ASP A 60 8.59 11.02 -1.36
C ASP A 60 7.09 10.85 -1.08
N VAL A 61 6.70 9.77 -0.39
CA VAL A 61 5.33 9.57 0.06
C VAL A 61 4.91 10.65 1.06
N ALA A 62 5.77 10.98 2.03
CA ALA A 62 5.51 12.06 2.98
C ALA A 62 5.33 13.42 2.28
N ARG A 63 6.15 13.71 1.25
CA ARG A 63 6.04 14.93 0.44
C ARG A 63 4.74 15.00 -0.34
N GLN A 64 4.23 13.88 -0.87
CA GLN A 64 2.97 13.84 -1.63
C GLN A 64 1.72 13.95 -0.75
N MET A 65 1.83 13.69 0.55
CA MET A 65 0.73 13.78 1.52
C MET A 65 0.61 15.15 2.22
N SER A 66 1.60 16.03 2.04
CA SER A 66 1.60 17.41 2.56
C SER A 66 0.91 18.35 1.57
#